data_AF-A0A6J4RQT9-F1
#
_entry.id   AF-A0A6J4RQT9-F1
#
_cell.length_a   1.000
_cell.length_b   1.000
_cell.length_c   1.000
_cell.angle_alpha   90.00
_cell.angle_beta   90.00
_cell.angle_gamma   90.00
#
_symmetry.space_group_name_H-M   'P 1'
#
loop_
_entity.id
_entity.type
_entity.pdbx_description
1 polymer ?
#
loop_
_entity_poly.entity_id
_entity_poly.type
_entity_poly.pdbx_seq_one_letter_code
_entity_poly.pdbx_strand_id
1 'polypeptide(L)'
;MHPSTTSDDALGLWYALGRLYDGAAGWGRRSTMAGFVVACLVGASVLLSAPAVGTSWAGPYAAAIPVGAGLVFGGGLFGWRLAGFWKRRAALGRALGERGLDARRPTLAGLGAYYDVQLVLLRSGYEYLKDRRGPRARRSVRLLEQTFGFTPEDPFETGPLNVVPDTPAMLVLRERWERRLEACLEQGGPPRVGYLEDATYRIFPREMDVLEELEMRAAYLRISCGLLRERYGKKGSVSLPEDLRRRAERDIREYRAVGGR
;
A
#
# COMPACT_ATOMS: atom_id res chain seq x y z
N MET A 1 4.96 6.06 19.21
CA MET A 1 3.75 6.16 20.06
C MET A 1 3.05 4.79 20.08
N HIS A 2 2.62 4.33 21.26
CA HIS A 2 2.30 2.91 21.55
C HIS A 2 1.02 2.38 20.87
N PRO A 3 1.03 1.13 20.36
CA PRO A 3 -0.19 0.40 20.00
C PRO A 3 -0.87 -0.12 21.28
N SER A 4 -1.76 0.66 21.88
CA SER A 4 -2.47 0.26 23.09
C SER A 4 -3.83 -0.35 22.75
N THR A 5 -3.86 -1.69 22.58
CA THR A 5 -5.00 -2.63 22.80
C THR A 5 -4.76 -3.98 22.11
N THR A 6 -3.95 -4.02 21.06
CA THR A 6 -3.57 -5.25 20.37
C THR A 6 -2.40 -5.91 21.08
N SER A 7 -2.48 -7.19 21.43
CA SER A 7 -1.33 -7.90 21.99
C SER A 7 -0.14 -7.88 21.03
N ASP A 8 1.09 -7.79 21.54
CA ASP A 8 2.32 -7.74 20.73
C ASP A 8 2.39 -8.89 19.70
N ASP A 9 1.92 -10.07 20.09
CA ASP A 9 1.80 -11.24 19.20
C ASP A 9 0.84 -10.98 18.03
N ALA A 10 -0.31 -10.37 18.28
CA ALA A 10 -1.28 -10.04 17.24
C ALA A 10 -0.77 -8.93 16.31
N LEU A 11 -0.01 -7.96 16.84
CA LEU A 11 0.67 -6.94 16.04
C LEU A 11 1.68 -7.57 15.09
N GLY A 12 2.50 -8.50 15.58
CA GLY A 12 3.47 -9.24 14.76
C GLY A 12 2.81 -9.99 13.61
N LEU A 13 1.62 -10.57 13.82
CA LEU A 13 0.84 -11.23 12.78
C LEU A 13 0.29 -10.24 11.74
N TRP A 14 -0.21 -9.07 12.18
CA TRP A 14 -0.66 -8.01 11.27
C TRP A 14 0.48 -7.51 10.39
N TYR A 15 1.65 -7.27 10.96
CA TYR A 15 2.83 -6.82 10.22
C TYR A 15 3.36 -7.89 9.28
N ALA A 16 3.34 -9.17 9.67
CA ALA A 16 3.66 -10.28 8.78
C ALA A 16 2.70 -10.35 7.59
N LEU A 17 1.41 -10.08 7.80
CA LEU A 17 0.42 -10.02 6.73
C LEU A 17 0.65 -8.82 5.79
N GLY A 18 0.95 -7.65 6.35
CA GLY A 18 1.33 -6.47 5.57
C GLY A 18 2.56 -6.71 4.69
N ARG A 19 3.63 -7.29 5.26
CA ARG A 19 4.83 -7.70 4.50
C ARG A 19 4.51 -8.72 3.41
N LEU A 20 3.61 -9.66 3.67
CA LEU A 20 3.20 -10.66 2.68
C LEU A 20 2.52 -9.99 1.48
N TYR A 21 1.68 -8.98 1.70
CA TYR A 21 0.98 -8.24 0.65
C TYR A 21 1.91 -7.29 -0.11
N ASP A 22 2.79 -6.55 0.58
CA ASP A 22 3.84 -5.75 -0.07
C ASP A 22 4.76 -6.61 -0.93
N GLY A 23 5.16 -7.77 -0.41
CA GLY A 23 5.98 -8.73 -1.13
C GLY A 23 5.34 -9.21 -2.43
N ALA A 24 4.01 -9.32 -2.47
CA ALA A 24 3.23 -9.72 -3.63
C ALA A 24 3.20 -8.66 -4.74
N ALA A 25 3.45 -7.40 -4.41
CA ALA A 25 3.59 -6.35 -5.41
C ALA A 25 4.80 -6.64 -6.34
N GLY A 26 4.54 -6.65 -7.65
CA GLY A 26 5.59 -6.81 -8.67
C GLY A 26 6.09 -8.22 -8.92
N TRP A 27 5.43 -9.28 -8.43
CA TRP A 27 5.76 -10.66 -8.81
C TRP A 27 5.62 -10.93 -10.31
N GLY A 28 4.59 -10.37 -10.94
CA GLY A 28 4.39 -10.50 -12.39
C GLY A 28 5.64 -10.06 -13.15
N ARG A 29 6.11 -8.83 -12.90
CA ARG A 29 7.32 -8.28 -13.54
C ARG A 29 8.56 -9.15 -13.30
N ARG A 30 8.79 -9.59 -12.06
CA ARG A 30 9.95 -10.43 -11.70
C ARG A 30 9.91 -11.80 -12.39
N SER A 31 8.74 -12.44 -12.43
CA SER A 31 8.58 -13.74 -13.09
C SER A 31 8.66 -13.62 -14.62
N THR A 32 8.14 -12.55 -15.21
CA THR A 32 8.29 -12.26 -16.64
C THR A 32 9.76 -12.02 -17.01
N MET A 33 10.50 -11.24 -16.22
CA MET A 33 11.94 -11.05 -16.44
C MET A 33 12.71 -12.37 -16.36
N ALA A 34 12.42 -13.21 -15.37
CA ALA A 34 13.06 -14.50 -15.24
C ALA A 34 12.79 -15.42 -16.45
N GLY A 35 11.52 -15.48 -16.91
CA GLY A 35 11.15 -16.20 -18.12
C GLY A 35 11.85 -15.66 -19.38
N PHE A 36 11.96 -14.33 -19.50
CA PHE A 36 12.69 -13.69 -20.59
C PHE A 36 14.18 -14.04 -20.59
N VAL A 37 14.84 -13.99 -19.43
CA VAL A 37 16.26 -14.39 -19.29
C VAL A 37 16.46 -15.84 -19.72
N VAL A 38 15.58 -16.75 -19.28
CA VAL A 38 15.64 -18.17 -19.67
C VAL A 38 15.44 -18.33 -21.18
N ALA A 39 14.50 -17.60 -21.79
CA ALA A 39 14.33 -17.62 -23.24
C ALA A 39 15.60 -17.16 -23.97
N CYS A 40 16.26 -16.09 -23.51
CA CYS A 40 17.52 -15.62 -24.10
C CYS A 40 18.64 -16.66 -23.96
N LEU A 41 18.81 -17.27 -22.78
CA LEU A 41 19.84 -18.27 -22.53
C LEU A 41 19.63 -19.53 -23.37
N VAL A 42 18.38 -20.01 -23.47
CA VAL A 42 18.03 -21.17 -24.30
C VAL A 42 18.23 -20.84 -25.78
N GLY A 43 17.81 -19.65 -26.23
CA GLY A 43 18.03 -19.20 -27.60
C GLY A 43 19.51 -19.09 -27.97
N ALA A 44 20.33 -18.50 -27.08
CA ALA A 44 21.78 -18.43 -27.26
C ALA A 44 22.41 -19.82 -27.33
N SER A 45 21.96 -20.75 -26.48
CA SER A 45 22.46 -22.13 -26.47
C SER A 45 22.11 -22.87 -27.77
N VAL A 46 20.90 -22.68 -28.30
CA VAL A 46 20.48 -23.24 -29.60
C VAL A 46 21.37 -22.69 -30.72
N LEU A 47 21.60 -21.38 -30.76
CA LEU A 47 22.44 -20.73 -31.78
C LEU A 47 23.91 -21.18 -31.68
N LEU A 48 24.46 -21.27 -30.47
CA LEU A 48 25.84 -21.72 -30.24
C LEU A 48 26.05 -23.22 -30.52
N SER A 49 24.99 -24.03 -30.48
CA SER A 49 25.07 -25.45 -30.86
C SER A 49 25.12 -25.70 -32.36
N ALA A 50 24.73 -24.70 -33.18
CA ALA A 50 24.62 -24.84 -34.63
C ALA A 50 25.95 -25.19 -35.33
N PRO A 51 27.12 -24.61 -34.98
CA PRO A 51 28.40 -24.95 -35.60
C PRO A 51 28.96 -26.31 -35.17
N ALA A 52 28.59 -26.81 -33.99
CA ALA A 52 29.18 -28.00 -33.39
C ALA A 52 28.37 -29.28 -33.65
N VAL A 53 27.04 -29.20 -33.62
CA VAL A 53 26.13 -30.36 -33.67
C VAL A 53 25.03 -30.19 -34.75
N GLY A 54 24.95 -29.01 -35.38
CA GLY A 54 23.82 -28.63 -36.24
C GLY A 54 22.56 -28.30 -35.43
N THR A 55 21.58 -27.67 -36.07
CA THR A 55 20.26 -27.39 -35.47
C THR A 55 19.27 -28.55 -35.65
N SER A 56 19.71 -29.67 -36.21
CA SER A 56 18.89 -30.84 -36.54
C SER A 56 18.19 -31.46 -35.33
N TRP A 57 18.83 -31.43 -34.15
CA TRP A 57 18.24 -31.91 -32.90
C TRP A 57 17.03 -31.07 -32.43
N ALA A 58 16.98 -29.80 -32.82
CA ALA A 58 15.88 -28.89 -32.51
C ALA A 58 14.77 -28.89 -33.58
N GLY A 59 15.06 -29.44 -34.77
CA GLY A 59 14.11 -29.60 -35.86
C GLY A 59 13.43 -28.29 -36.29
N PRO A 60 12.22 -28.34 -36.88
CA PRO A 60 11.51 -27.14 -37.35
C PRO A 60 11.04 -26.21 -36.21
N TYR A 61 11.21 -26.62 -34.95
CA TYR A 61 10.74 -25.90 -33.77
C TYR A 61 11.85 -25.13 -33.03
N ALA A 62 13.05 -25.03 -33.62
CA ALA A 62 14.20 -24.36 -33.00
C ALA A 62 13.89 -22.93 -32.50
N ALA A 63 13.01 -22.20 -33.21
CA ALA A 63 12.56 -20.87 -32.81
C ALA A 63 11.51 -20.87 -31.69
N ALA A 64 10.74 -21.95 -31.53
CA ALA A 64 9.68 -22.07 -30.53
C ALA A 64 10.21 -22.56 -29.17
N ILE A 65 11.30 -23.35 -29.16
CA ILE A 65 11.90 -23.92 -27.94
C ILE A 65 12.29 -22.84 -26.91
N PRO A 66 12.99 -21.74 -27.27
CA PRO A 66 13.33 -20.69 -26.31
C PRO A 66 12.10 -20.00 -25.71
N VAL A 67 11.08 -19.74 -26.53
CA VAL A 67 9.82 -19.11 -26.09
C VAL A 67 9.07 -20.04 -25.13
N GLY A 68 8.94 -21.32 -25.49
CA GLY A 68 8.32 -22.33 -24.63
C GLY A 68 9.03 -22.48 -23.29
N ALA A 69 10.37 -22.58 -23.31
CA ALA A 69 11.18 -22.67 -22.10
C ALA A 69 11.01 -21.45 -21.19
N GLY A 70 11.02 -20.24 -21.76
CA GLY A 70 10.81 -19.00 -21.02
C GLY A 70 9.40 -18.91 -20.41
N LEU A 71 8.36 -19.31 -21.15
CA LEU A 71 6.98 -19.33 -20.66
C LEU A 71 6.77 -20.36 -19.55
N VAL A 72 7.28 -21.59 -19.72
CA VAL A 72 7.17 -22.65 -18.71
C VAL A 72 7.91 -22.25 -17.44
N PHE A 73 9.12 -21.70 -17.56
CA PHE A 73 9.90 -21.28 -16.39
C PHE A 73 9.26 -20.08 -15.69
N GLY A 74 8.93 -19.01 -16.43
CA GLY A 74 8.32 -17.80 -15.88
C GLY A 74 6.94 -18.08 -15.27
N GLY A 75 6.12 -18.87 -15.97
CA GLY A 75 4.80 -19.30 -15.51
C GLY A 75 4.87 -20.23 -14.30
N GLY A 76 5.77 -21.21 -14.31
CA GLY A 76 5.99 -22.14 -13.19
C GLY A 76 6.45 -21.40 -11.92
N LEU A 77 7.43 -20.50 -12.04
CA LEU A 77 7.89 -19.67 -10.93
C LEU A 77 6.78 -18.78 -10.37
N PHE A 78 5.98 -18.17 -11.25
CA PHE A 78 4.83 -17.36 -10.85
C PHE A 78 3.78 -18.20 -10.10
N GLY A 79 3.42 -19.37 -10.65
CA GLY A 79 2.46 -20.29 -10.02
C GLY A 79 2.92 -20.78 -8.65
N TRP A 80 4.20 -21.13 -8.51
CA TRP A 80 4.78 -21.55 -7.23
C TRP A 80 4.76 -20.44 -6.18
N ARG A 81 5.11 -19.20 -6.56
CA ARG A 81 5.01 -18.02 -5.68
C ARG A 81 3.57 -17.76 -5.25
N LEU A 82 2.62 -17.87 -6.18
CA LEU A 82 1.20 -17.68 -5.91
C LEU A 82 0.67 -18.75 -4.95
N ALA A 83 1.03 -20.02 -5.15
CA ALA A 83 0.66 -21.10 -4.23
C ALA A 83 1.24 -20.86 -2.82
N GLY A 84 2.51 -20.48 -2.73
CA GLY A 84 3.16 -20.13 -1.47
C GLY A 84 2.48 -18.95 -0.76
N PHE A 85 2.08 -17.93 -1.51
CA PHE A 85 1.32 -16.78 -1.00
C PHE A 85 0.00 -17.19 -0.38
N TRP A 86 -0.82 -17.96 -1.10
CA TRP A 86 -2.12 -18.40 -0.60
C TRP A 86 -1.99 -19.24 0.66
N LYS A 87 -0.99 -20.15 0.70
CA LYS A 87 -0.69 -20.96 1.88
C LYS A 87 -0.31 -20.09 3.08
N ARG A 88 0.62 -19.14 2.90
CA ARG A 88 1.06 -18.22 3.96
C ARG A 88 -0.07 -17.30 4.43
N ARG A 89 -0.85 -16.76 3.50
CA ARG A 89 -2.02 -15.94 3.80
C ARG A 89 -3.06 -16.71 4.61
N ALA A 90 -3.33 -17.96 4.26
CA ALA A 90 -4.25 -18.81 5.02
C ALA A 90 -3.71 -19.16 6.41
N ALA A 91 -2.41 -19.39 6.54
CA ALA A 91 -1.77 -19.62 7.84
C ALA A 91 -1.87 -18.39 8.76
N LEU A 92 -1.50 -17.21 8.26
CA LEU A 92 -1.65 -15.94 9.00
C LEU A 92 -3.11 -15.65 9.34
N GLY A 93 -4.02 -15.91 8.40
CA GLY A 93 -5.46 -15.75 8.61
C GLY A 93 -6.00 -16.63 9.72
N ARG A 94 -5.56 -17.89 9.81
CA ARG A 94 -5.91 -18.78 10.92
C ARG A 94 -5.32 -18.30 12.24
N ALA A 95 -4.04 -17.92 12.27
CA ALA A 95 -3.39 -17.44 13.48
C ALA A 95 -4.01 -16.15 14.05
N LEU A 96 -4.49 -15.24 13.17
CA LEU A 96 -5.28 -14.07 13.56
C LEU A 96 -6.68 -14.49 14.07
N GLY A 97 -7.34 -15.43 13.37
CA GLY A 97 -8.64 -15.96 13.77
C GLY A 97 -8.65 -16.65 15.13
N GLU A 98 -7.59 -17.40 15.47
CA GLU A 98 -7.38 -18.00 16.80
C GLU A 98 -7.31 -16.96 17.92
N ARG A 99 -7.01 -15.70 17.59
CA ARG A 99 -6.96 -14.55 18.53
C ARG A 99 -8.23 -13.69 18.47
N GLY A 100 -9.28 -14.16 17.79
CA GLY A 100 -10.54 -13.41 17.62
C GLY A 100 -10.48 -12.27 16.61
N LEU A 101 -9.44 -12.21 15.77
CA LEU A 101 -9.26 -11.15 14.76
C LEU A 101 -9.63 -11.65 13.36
N ASP A 102 -10.18 -10.78 12.51
CA ASP A 102 -10.46 -11.10 11.10
C ASP A 102 -9.36 -10.51 10.20
N ALA A 103 -8.53 -11.38 9.61
CA ALA A 103 -7.45 -11.02 8.69
C ALA A 103 -7.91 -10.31 7.40
N ARG A 104 -9.23 -10.14 7.18
CA ARG A 104 -9.80 -9.34 6.09
C ARG A 104 -10.40 -8.02 6.59
N ARG A 105 -10.42 -7.74 7.89
CA ARG A 105 -10.99 -6.53 8.49
C ARG A 105 -9.99 -5.97 9.52
N PRO A 106 -8.94 -5.27 9.08
CA PRO A 106 -7.82 -4.89 9.94
C PRO A 106 -8.17 -3.88 11.02
N THR A 107 -9.29 -3.17 10.87
CA THR A 107 -9.79 -2.17 11.81
C THR A 107 -10.96 -2.68 12.66
N LEU A 108 -11.27 -3.98 12.58
CA LEU A 108 -12.37 -4.57 13.36
C LEU A 108 -12.15 -4.42 14.87
N ALA A 109 -10.89 -4.51 15.32
CA ALA A 109 -10.49 -4.31 16.71
C ALA A 109 -10.02 -2.86 16.99
N GLY A 110 -10.40 -1.91 16.13
CA GLY A 110 -9.97 -0.52 16.20
C GLY A 110 -8.69 -0.23 15.42
N LEU A 111 -8.12 0.94 15.66
CA LEU A 111 -6.92 1.46 14.99
C LEU A 111 -5.62 1.16 15.77
N GLY A 112 -5.70 0.44 16.89
CA GLY A 112 -4.58 0.06 17.77
C GLY A 112 -3.31 -0.39 17.05
N ALA A 113 -3.45 -1.17 15.96
CA ALA A 113 -2.32 -1.70 15.20
C ALA A 113 -1.60 -0.69 14.29
N TYR A 114 -2.16 0.50 14.10
CA TYR A 114 -1.65 1.51 13.18
C TYR A 114 -0.81 2.57 13.89
N TYR A 115 0.32 2.90 13.27
CA TYR A 115 1.06 4.11 13.61
C TYR A 115 0.38 5.34 13.02
N ASP A 116 0.50 6.47 13.71
CA ASP A 116 -0.09 7.73 13.30
C ASP A 116 0.36 8.15 11.89
N VAL A 117 1.63 7.92 11.54
CA VAL A 117 2.17 8.17 10.18
C VAL A 117 1.37 7.42 9.11
N GLN A 118 1.00 6.16 9.38
CA GLN A 118 0.19 5.37 8.43
C GLN A 118 -1.22 5.94 8.29
N LEU A 119 -1.83 6.32 9.42
CA LEU A 119 -3.17 6.89 9.44
C LEU A 119 -3.22 8.25 8.71
N VAL A 120 -2.19 9.08 8.90
CA VAL A 120 -2.04 10.34 8.17
C VAL A 120 -1.89 10.09 6.67
N LEU A 121 -1.08 9.10 6.25
CA LEU A 121 -0.97 8.72 4.85
C LEU A 121 -2.31 8.27 4.24
N LEU A 122 -3.03 7.39 4.94
CA LEU A 122 -4.35 6.91 4.51
C LEU A 122 -5.37 8.05 4.42
N ARG A 123 -5.38 8.95 5.41
CA ARG A 123 -6.27 10.13 5.43
C ARG A 123 -5.92 11.13 4.34
N SER A 124 -4.63 11.26 4.01
CA SER A 124 -4.15 12.05 2.86
C SER A 124 -4.64 11.46 1.55
N GLY A 125 -4.54 10.14 1.40
CA GLY A 125 -5.06 9.41 0.26
C GLY A 125 -6.57 9.60 0.09
N TYR A 126 -7.32 9.59 1.20
CA TYR A 126 -8.74 9.91 1.18
C TYR A 126 -9.01 11.33 0.65
N GLU A 127 -8.34 12.36 1.17
CA GLU A 127 -8.50 13.74 0.67
C GLU A 127 -8.20 13.83 -0.82
N TYR A 128 -7.11 13.18 -1.25
CA TYR A 128 -6.72 13.16 -2.64
C TYR A 128 -7.79 12.54 -3.54
N LEU A 129 -8.42 11.45 -3.11
CA LEU A 129 -9.42 10.73 -3.89
C LEU A 129 -10.79 11.41 -3.85
N LYS A 130 -11.12 12.11 -2.76
CA LYS A 130 -12.40 12.82 -2.58
C LYS A 130 -12.66 13.82 -3.70
N ASP A 131 -11.62 14.55 -4.11
CA ASP A 131 -11.74 15.59 -5.15
C ASP A 131 -11.67 15.01 -6.59
N ARG A 132 -11.44 13.69 -6.73
CA ARG A 132 -11.27 13.04 -8.04
C ARG A 132 -12.59 12.50 -8.56
N ARG A 133 -12.86 12.79 -9.84
CA ARG A 133 -14.02 12.25 -10.54
C ARG A 133 -13.74 10.83 -11.01
N GLY A 134 -14.70 9.93 -10.79
CA GLY A 134 -14.69 8.59 -11.37
C GLY A 134 -15.27 7.51 -10.45
N PRO A 135 -15.74 6.38 -11.01
CA PRO A 135 -16.31 5.29 -10.22
C PRO A 135 -15.28 4.64 -9.28
N ARG A 136 -14.00 4.53 -9.71
CA ARG A 136 -12.92 3.97 -8.89
C ARG A 136 -12.58 4.85 -7.69
N ALA A 137 -12.46 6.15 -7.89
CA ALA A 137 -12.21 7.10 -6.80
C ALA A 137 -13.34 7.03 -5.76
N ARG A 138 -14.61 7.10 -6.18
CA ARG A 138 -15.78 6.99 -5.30
C ARG A 138 -15.87 5.65 -4.54
N ARG A 139 -15.44 4.55 -5.16
CA ARG A 139 -15.36 3.24 -4.47
C ARG A 139 -14.28 3.24 -3.39
N SER A 140 -13.14 3.85 -3.70
CA SER A 140 -11.98 3.88 -2.81
C SER A 140 -12.17 4.83 -1.63
N VAL A 141 -12.81 5.98 -1.87
CA VAL A 141 -13.31 6.89 -0.83
C VAL A 141 -14.23 6.14 0.12
N ARG A 142 -15.29 5.49 -0.40
CA ARG A 142 -16.22 4.69 0.42
C ARG A 142 -15.52 3.57 1.20
N LEU A 143 -14.55 2.90 0.59
CA LEU A 143 -13.76 1.88 1.27
C LEU A 143 -13.03 2.46 2.48
N LEU A 144 -12.38 3.62 2.33
CA LEU A 144 -11.65 4.28 3.41
C LEU A 144 -12.58 4.84 4.49
N GLU A 145 -13.75 5.36 4.14
CA GLU A 145 -14.78 5.79 5.11
C GLU A 145 -15.23 4.62 5.97
N GLN A 146 -15.55 3.49 5.34
CA GLN A 146 -16.05 2.32 6.06
C GLN A 146 -14.96 1.55 6.81
N THR A 147 -13.71 1.58 6.32
CA THR A 147 -12.61 0.85 6.96
C THR A 147 -11.99 1.65 8.10
N PHE A 148 -11.87 2.98 7.98
CA PHE A 148 -11.16 3.81 8.97
C PHE A 148 -12.04 4.82 9.68
N GLY A 149 -13.33 4.92 9.34
CA GLY A 149 -14.21 5.92 9.91
C GLY A 149 -13.89 7.36 9.46
N PHE A 150 -13.17 7.53 8.35
CA PHE A 150 -12.87 8.87 7.82
C PHE A 150 -14.15 9.56 7.34
N THR A 151 -14.24 10.88 7.55
CA THR A 151 -15.33 11.67 6.97
C THR A 151 -14.84 13.02 6.45
N PRO A 152 -15.61 13.68 5.56
CA PRO A 152 -15.30 15.02 5.07
C PRO A 152 -15.27 16.09 6.18
N GLU A 153 -16.02 15.89 7.26
CA GLU A 153 -16.16 16.81 8.41
C GLU A 153 -15.04 16.64 9.44
N ASP A 154 -14.13 15.70 9.24
CA ASP A 154 -12.93 15.64 10.07
C ASP A 154 -12.19 16.97 10.00
N PRO A 155 -11.86 17.58 11.16
CA PRO A 155 -11.10 18.83 11.23
C PRO A 155 -9.65 18.52 10.88
N PHE A 156 -9.44 18.13 9.63
CA PHE A 156 -8.37 18.66 8.84
C PHE A 156 -8.69 20.14 8.60
N GLU A 157 -8.59 20.95 9.66
CA GLU A 157 -8.96 22.35 9.69
C GLU A 157 -8.27 23.10 8.55
N THR A 158 -9.04 23.39 7.50
CA THR A 158 -8.70 24.22 6.35
C THR A 158 -7.54 23.69 5.49
N GLY A 159 -7.86 23.00 4.38
CA GLY A 159 -6.87 22.58 3.38
C GLY A 159 -6.12 21.27 3.74
N PRO A 160 -5.40 20.67 2.78
CA PRO A 160 -4.88 19.32 2.93
C PRO A 160 -3.60 19.35 3.77
N LEU A 161 -3.63 18.66 4.92
CA LEU A 161 -2.50 18.15 5.71
C LEU A 161 -2.13 18.84 7.02
N ASN A 162 -3.15 18.93 7.89
CA ASN A 162 -3.07 19.65 9.15
C ASN A 162 -2.53 18.85 10.34
N VAL A 163 -2.48 17.52 10.25
CA VAL A 163 -2.18 16.69 11.42
C VAL A 163 -0.84 16.02 11.26
N VAL A 164 0.08 16.42 12.14
CA VAL A 164 1.41 15.84 12.26
C VAL A 164 1.28 14.58 13.13
N PRO A 165 1.93 13.47 12.75
CA PRO A 165 2.02 12.28 13.60
C PRO A 165 2.53 12.60 15.00
N ASP A 166 2.13 11.81 16.00
CA ASP A 166 2.61 11.94 17.38
C ASP A 166 2.26 13.30 18.05
N THR A 167 1.16 13.92 17.64
CA THR A 167 0.65 15.17 18.24
C THR A 167 -0.68 14.96 18.96
N PRO A 168 -1.02 15.79 19.97
CA PRO A 168 -2.34 15.72 20.62
C PRO A 168 -3.51 15.88 19.63
N ALA A 169 -3.34 16.70 18.58
CA ALA A 169 -4.34 16.85 17.53
C ALA A 169 -4.59 15.53 16.76
N MET A 170 -3.54 14.74 16.54
CA MET A 170 -3.64 13.41 15.93
C MET A 170 -4.38 12.43 16.83
N LEU A 171 -4.10 12.46 18.14
CA LEU A 171 -4.80 11.61 19.11
C LEU A 171 -6.31 11.89 19.12
N VAL A 172 -6.71 13.17 19.14
CA VAL A 172 -8.14 13.57 19.10
C VAL A 172 -8.83 13.10 17.82
N LEU A 173 -8.13 13.14 16.67
CA LEU A 173 -8.67 12.59 15.41
C LEU A 173 -8.79 11.08 15.46
N ARG A 174 -7.78 10.38 15.99
CA ARG A 174 -7.80 8.93 16.15
C ARG A 174 -8.98 8.50 17.01
N GLU A 175 -9.21 9.14 18.16
CA GLU A 175 -10.36 8.87 19.04
C GLU A 175 -11.70 9.13 18.34
N ARG A 176 -11.77 10.10 17.43
CA ARG A 176 -12.98 10.33 16.64
C ARG A 176 -13.22 9.21 15.63
N TRP A 177 -12.17 8.72 14.98
CA TRP A 177 -12.25 7.60 14.04
C TRP A 177 -12.60 6.28 14.75
N GLU A 178 -11.97 6.00 15.90
CA GLU A 178 -12.31 4.85 16.75
C GLU A 178 -13.79 4.83 17.11
N ARG A 179 -14.34 5.95 17.61
CA ARG A 179 -15.78 6.05 17.94
C ARG A 179 -16.70 5.78 16.74
N ARG A 180 -16.30 6.16 15.52
CA ARG A 180 -17.08 5.86 14.31
C ARG A 180 -16.94 4.41 13.90
N LEU A 181 -15.79 3.79 14.11
CA LEU A 181 -15.60 2.36 13.88
C LEU A 181 -16.44 1.55 14.85
N GLU A 182 -16.47 1.92 16.12
CA GLU A 182 -17.36 1.33 17.13
C GLU A 182 -18.82 1.41 16.69
N ALA A 183 -19.29 2.59 16.24
CA ALA A 183 -20.65 2.74 15.71
C ALA A 183 -20.88 1.91 14.42
N CYS A 184 -19.85 1.69 13.60
CA CYS A 184 -19.91 0.86 12.41
C CYS A 184 -20.05 -0.64 12.75
N LEU A 185 -19.54 -1.09 13.90
CA LEU A 185 -19.70 -2.48 14.36
C LEU A 185 -21.18 -2.87 14.50
N GLU A 186 -22.03 -1.95 14.97
CA GLU A 186 -23.48 -2.15 15.09
C GLU A 186 -24.16 -2.35 13.74
N GLN A 187 -23.54 -1.89 12.65
CA GLN A 187 -24.06 -1.97 11.27
C GLN A 187 -23.45 -3.12 10.47
N GLY A 188 -22.78 -4.07 11.14
CA GLY A 188 -22.13 -5.22 10.49
C GLY A 188 -20.62 -5.07 10.30
N GLY A 189 -20.03 -3.99 10.82
CA GLY A 189 -18.58 -3.73 10.88
C GLY A 189 -17.92 -3.35 9.56
N PRO A 190 -16.60 -3.08 9.58
CA PRO A 190 -15.86 -2.64 8.41
C PRO A 190 -15.86 -3.70 7.28
N PRO A 191 -15.78 -3.27 6.01
CA PRO A 191 -15.81 -4.17 4.87
C PRO A 191 -14.57 -5.06 4.82
N ARG A 192 -14.70 -6.18 4.09
CA ARG A 192 -13.55 -7.04 3.84
C ARG A 192 -12.61 -6.40 2.83
N VAL A 193 -11.34 -6.28 3.19
CA VAL A 193 -10.24 -5.81 2.34
C VAL A 193 -9.29 -6.95 1.99
N GLY A 194 -8.75 -6.92 0.77
CA GLY A 194 -7.82 -7.90 0.26
C GLY A 194 -6.45 -7.30 -0.06
N TYR A 195 -5.59 -8.15 -0.63
CA TYR A 195 -4.24 -7.75 -1.01
C TYR A 195 -4.20 -6.76 -2.18
N LEU A 196 -5.27 -6.67 -3.00
CA LEU A 196 -5.34 -5.73 -4.13
C LEU A 196 -5.59 -4.30 -3.65
N GLU A 197 -6.52 -4.15 -2.70
CA GLU A 197 -6.76 -2.87 -2.03
C GLU A 197 -5.51 -2.45 -1.27
N ASP A 198 -4.86 -3.38 -0.57
CA ASP A 198 -3.62 -3.12 0.14
C ASP A 198 -2.45 -2.74 -0.79
N ALA A 199 -2.30 -3.40 -1.93
CA ALA A 199 -1.29 -3.03 -2.92
C ALA A 199 -1.50 -1.63 -3.52
N THR A 200 -2.71 -1.09 -3.44
CA THR A 200 -3.02 0.25 -3.95
C THR A 200 -2.90 1.33 -2.86
N TYR A 201 -3.37 1.03 -1.65
CA TYR A 201 -3.59 2.04 -0.60
C TYR A 201 -2.80 1.79 0.69
N ARG A 202 -2.09 0.65 0.80
CA ARG A 202 -1.34 0.22 2.01
C ARG A 202 -2.25 0.22 3.26
N ILE A 203 -3.42 -0.41 3.14
CA ILE A 203 -4.48 -0.44 4.15
C ILE A 203 -4.09 -1.24 5.38
N PHE A 204 -3.28 -2.30 5.24
CA PHE A 204 -2.95 -3.18 6.36
C PHE A 204 -1.84 -2.54 7.24
N PRO A 205 -1.84 -2.81 8.56
CA PRO A 205 -0.80 -2.31 9.46
C PRO A 205 0.60 -2.68 8.97
N ARG A 206 1.57 -1.79 9.18
CA ARG A 206 2.98 -2.03 8.84
C ARG A 206 3.82 -1.82 10.08
N GLU A 207 4.80 -2.70 10.24
CA GLU A 207 5.87 -2.47 11.20
C GLU A 207 6.65 -1.25 10.73
N MET A 208 6.90 -0.33 11.66
CA MET A 208 7.59 0.91 11.34
C MET A 208 9.06 0.78 11.71
N ASP A 209 9.91 0.71 10.70
CA ASP A 209 11.33 1.03 10.84
C ASP A 209 11.59 2.47 10.37
N VAL A 210 12.81 2.96 10.57
CA VAL A 210 13.17 4.34 10.22
C VAL A 210 12.98 4.62 8.73
N LEU A 211 13.25 3.65 7.86
CA LEU A 211 13.15 3.83 6.42
C LEU A 211 11.68 3.87 5.97
N GLU A 212 10.88 2.91 6.44
CA GLU A 212 9.44 2.85 6.16
C GLU A 212 8.74 4.11 6.69
N GLU A 213 9.13 4.61 7.85
CA GLU A 213 8.60 5.87 8.39
C GLU A 213 8.91 7.04 7.45
N LEU A 214 10.15 7.18 7.01
CA LEU A 214 10.55 8.24 6.08
C LEU A 214 9.84 8.12 4.73
N GLU A 215 9.67 6.91 4.20
CA GLU A 215 8.95 6.66 2.95
C GLU A 215 7.47 7.04 3.06
N MET A 216 6.81 6.65 4.16
CA MET A 216 5.41 7.02 4.41
C MET A 216 5.24 8.52 4.64
N ARG A 217 6.18 9.14 5.37
CA ARG A 217 6.24 10.61 5.54
C ARG A 217 6.36 11.32 4.21
N ALA A 218 7.32 10.93 3.39
CA ALA A 218 7.50 11.47 2.05
C ALA A 218 6.24 11.27 1.19
N ALA A 219 5.57 10.11 1.31
CA ALA A 219 4.36 9.82 0.55
C ALA A 219 3.19 10.74 0.92
N TYR A 220 2.91 10.96 2.21
CA TYR A 220 1.81 11.84 2.61
C TYR A 220 2.16 13.31 2.32
N LEU A 221 3.42 13.72 2.53
CA LEU A 221 3.86 15.09 2.25
C LEU A 221 3.80 15.43 0.76
N ARG A 222 4.08 14.45 -0.12
CA ARG A 222 3.89 14.59 -1.56
C ARG A 222 2.41 14.82 -1.91
N ILE A 223 1.49 14.10 -1.25
CA ILE A 223 0.05 14.32 -1.42
C ILE A 223 -0.35 15.71 -0.92
N SER A 224 0.17 16.16 0.24
CA SER A 224 0.00 17.52 0.77
C SER A 224 0.38 18.56 -0.24
N CYS A 225 1.65 18.53 -0.65
CA CYS A 225 2.20 19.52 -1.55
C CYS A 225 1.45 19.53 -2.89
N GLY A 226 1.01 18.36 -3.37
CA GLY A 226 0.18 18.24 -4.56
C GLY A 226 -1.16 18.94 -4.42
N LEU A 227 -1.93 18.60 -3.37
CA LEU A 227 -3.25 19.17 -3.14
C LEU A 227 -3.19 20.67 -2.80
N LEU A 228 -2.16 21.13 -2.09
CA LEU A 228 -1.91 22.55 -1.84
C LEU A 228 -1.73 23.32 -3.16
N ARG A 229 -0.92 22.78 -4.08
CA ARG A 229 -0.71 23.38 -5.41
C ARG A 229 -1.98 23.38 -6.24
N GLU A 230 -2.78 22.32 -6.18
CA GLU A 230 -4.02 22.20 -6.94
C GLU A 230 -5.11 23.17 -6.45
N ARG A 231 -5.26 23.33 -5.14
CA ARG A 231 -6.31 24.18 -4.55
C ARG A 231 -5.96 25.66 -4.55
N TYR A 232 -4.67 26.00 -4.41
CA TYR A 232 -4.23 27.38 -4.14
C TYR A 232 -3.23 27.94 -5.16
N GLY A 233 -2.81 27.13 -6.15
CA GLY A 233 -1.88 27.52 -7.20
C GLY A 233 -0.40 27.42 -6.80
N LYS A 234 0.49 27.75 -7.74
CA LYS A 234 1.94 27.86 -7.47
C LYS A 234 2.20 29.22 -6.81
N LYS A 235 2.80 29.23 -5.62
CA LYS A 235 3.33 30.39 -4.86
C LYS A 235 2.78 31.77 -5.30
N GLY A 236 1.87 32.34 -4.50
CA GLY A 236 1.56 33.78 -4.56
C GLY A 236 0.31 34.19 -5.34
N SER A 237 -0.51 33.26 -5.84
CA SER A 237 -1.72 33.60 -6.62
C SER A 237 -2.98 33.87 -5.79
N VAL A 238 -3.01 33.52 -4.50
CA VAL A 238 -4.16 33.75 -3.62
C VAL A 238 -3.65 34.19 -2.24
N SER A 239 -4.28 35.23 -1.67
CA SER A 239 -4.07 35.64 -0.27
C SER A 239 -4.56 34.53 0.67
N LEU A 240 -3.74 33.50 0.85
CA LEU A 240 -3.99 32.44 1.81
C LEU A 240 -4.03 33.04 3.22
N PRO A 241 -5.00 32.64 4.06
CA PRO A 241 -4.92 32.85 5.51
C PRO A 241 -3.54 32.46 6.06
N GLU A 242 -3.03 33.25 7.01
CA GLU A 242 -1.65 33.16 7.51
C GLU A 242 -1.32 31.79 8.12
N ASP A 243 -2.31 31.17 8.76
CA ASP A 243 -2.24 29.81 9.27
C ASP A 243 -2.00 28.78 8.15
N LEU A 244 -2.71 28.88 7.02
CA LEU A 244 -2.53 28.00 5.86
C LEU A 244 -1.17 28.17 5.21
N ARG A 245 -0.69 29.41 5.11
CA ARG A 245 0.62 29.71 4.56
C ARG A 245 1.74 29.07 5.38
N ARG A 246 1.72 29.27 6.71
CA ARG A 246 2.73 28.68 7.61
C ARG A 246 2.75 27.15 7.55
N ARG A 247 1.58 26.52 7.43
CA ARG A 247 1.43 25.06 7.30
C ARG A 247 1.97 24.55 5.96
N ALA A 248 1.61 25.19 4.85
CA ALA A 248 2.14 24.85 3.53
C ALA A 248 3.67 24.97 3.49
N GLU A 249 4.23 26.02 4.10
CA GLU A 249 5.68 26.19 4.20
C GLU A 249 6.34 25.10 5.06
N ARG A 250 5.72 24.69 6.18
CA ARG A 250 6.18 23.56 6.99
C ARG A 250 6.23 22.27 6.17
N ASP A 251 5.14 21.90 5.51
CA ASP A 251 5.05 20.64 4.75
C ASP A 251 6.05 20.62 3.60
N ILE A 252 6.25 21.75 2.91
CA ILE A 252 7.26 21.86 1.85
C ILE A 252 8.68 21.71 2.42
N ARG A 253 8.97 22.32 3.58
CA ARG A 253 10.28 22.17 4.24
C ARG A 253 10.51 20.72 4.67
N GLU A 254 9.53 20.11 5.30
CA GLU A 254 9.60 18.72 5.77
C GLU A 254 9.74 17.76 4.59
N TYR A 255 8.97 17.96 3.51
CA TYR A 255 9.05 17.13 2.30
C TYR A 255 10.47 17.14 1.72
N ARG A 256 11.10 18.31 1.68
CA ARG A 256 12.50 18.43 1.25
C ARG A 256 13.47 17.75 2.21
N ALA A 257 13.23 17.86 3.52
CA ALA A 257 14.08 17.26 4.55
C ALA A 257 14.06 15.72 4.49
N VAL A 258 12.92 15.10 4.18
CA VAL A 258 12.79 13.65 4.02
C VAL A 258 13.22 13.14 2.62
N GLY A 259 13.88 13.98 1.82
CA GLY A 259 14.41 13.61 0.51
C GLY A 259 13.42 13.71 -0.65
N GLY A 260 12.25 14.31 -0.42
CA GLY A 260 11.28 14.63 -1.47
C GLY A 260 11.82 15.67 -2.44
N ARG A 261 11.71 15.38 -3.74
CA ARG A 261 12.01 16.32 -4.83
C ARG A 261 10.74 17.02 -5.31
#